data_AF-A0AAW4PD95-F1
#
_entry.id   AF-A0AAW4PD95-F1
#
_cell.length_a   1.000
_cell.length_b   1.000
_cell.length_c   1.000
_cell.angle_alpha   90.00
_cell.angle_beta   90.00
_cell.angle_gamma   90.00
#
_symmetry.space_group_name_H-M   'P 1'
#
loop_
_entity.id
_entity.type
_entity.pdbx_description
1 polymer ?
#
loop_
_entity_poly.entity_id
_entity_poly.type
_entity_poly.pdbx_seq_one_letter_code
_entity_poly.pdbx_strand_id
1 'polypeptide(L)'
;MTTVDIDGEDASDGLLSLVVAVVELLVEAMEREAIRRMESGKLSDEQIEQLGRQLQAIEAEIDDIKETSDIEDDVDNVRSELDGIVDDALRMVDTEAATAGTGRGTVTDTPTAAEEGRQR
;
A
#
# COMPACT_ATOMS: atom_id res chain seq x y z
N MET A 1 5.11 20.63 12.19
CA MET A 1 6.56 20.49 11.96
C MET A 1 7.05 19.59 13.07
N THR A 2 7.09 18.30 12.82
CA THR A 2 7.42 17.29 13.83
C THR A 2 8.94 17.24 13.89
N THR A 3 9.52 17.99 14.81
CA THR A 3 10.93 17.85 15.15
C THR A 3 11.06 16.52 15.88
N VAL A 4 11.63 15.53 15.19
CA VAL A 4 12.02 14.26 15.79
C VAL A 4 13.36 14.53 16.46
N ASP A 5 13.31 14.81 17.77
CA ASP A 5 14.49 14.78 18.62
C ASP A 5 14.90 13.32 18.71
N ILE A 6 16.08 13.00 18.19
CA ILE A 6 16.63 11.65 18.36
C ILE A 6 18.03 11.76 18.95
N ASP A 7 18.18 11.24 20.17
CA ASP A 7 19.47 10.99 20.80
C ASP A 7 20.30 10.06 19.89
N GLY A 8 21.61 10.30 19.76
CA GLY A 8 22.40 9.76 18.63
C GLY A 8 22.46 8.23 18.48
N GLU A 9 22.26 7.49 19.57
CA GLU A 9 22.09 6.02 19.56
C GLU A 9 20.68 5.66 19.06
N ASP A 10 19.63 6.23 19.66
CA ASP A 10 18.22 6.07 19.24
C ASP A 10 17.99 6.50 17.77
N ALA A 11 18.80 7.42 17.23
CA ALA A 11 18.71 7.96 15.88
C ALA A 11 19.21 6.98 14.83
N SER A 12 20.25 6.27 15.19
CA SER A 12 20.88 5.27 14.34
C SER A 12 19.98 4.04 14.26
N ASP A 13 19.40 3.63 15.39
CA ASP A 13 18.48 2.50 15.47
C ASP A 13 17.16 2.82 14.75
N GLY A 14 16.58 4.00 14.99
CA GLY A 14 15.38 4.44 14.28
C GLY A 14 15.57 4.54 12.74
N LEU A 15 16.74 4.99 12.28
CA LEU A 15 17.05 5.00 10.85
C LEU A 15 17.22 3.58 10.30
N LEU A 16 17.89 2.70 11.04
CA LEU A 16 18.06 1.30 10.66
C LEU A 16 16.71 0.59 10.56
N SER A 17 15.85 0.76 11.56
CA SER A 17 14.48 0.24 11.57
C SER A 17 13.67 0.73 10.36
N LEU A 18 13.80 2.02 10.01
CA LEU A 18 13.14 2.55 8.81
C LEU A 18 13.67 1.91 7.52
N VAL A 19 14.99 1.74 7.40
CA VAL A 19 15.60 1.11 6.21
C VAL A 19 15.14 -0.34 6.11
N VAL A 20 15.16 -1.09 7.22
CA VAL A 20 14.70 -2.47 7.28
C VAL A 20 13.22 -2.57 6.88
N ALA A 21 12.35 -1.75 7.46
CA ALA A 21 10.93 -1.69 7.09
C ALA A 21 10.73 -1.42 5.60
N VAL A 22 11.50 -0.49 5.00
CA VAL A 22 11.43 -0.22 3.56
C VAL A 22 11.87 -1.42 2.74
N VAL A 23 12.94 -2.11 3.13
CA VAL A 23 13.41 -3.30 2.42
C VAL A 23 12.38 -4.43 2.49
N GLU A 24 11.77 -4.67 3.65
CA GLU A 24 10.68 -5.65 3.81
C GLU A 24 9.50 -5.35 2.85
N LEU A 25 9.07 -4.10 2.78
CA LEU A 25 8.02 -3.67 1.85
C LEU A 25 8.40 -3.90 0.38
N LEU A 26 9.67 -3.70 0.03
CA LEU A 26 10.17 -3.98 -1.31
C LEU A 26 10.17 -5.49 -1.60
N VAL A 27 10.56 -6.33 -0.64
CA VAL A 27 10.49 -7.80 -0.77
C VAL A 27 9.05 -8.23 -1.01
N GLU A 28 8.10 -7.80 -0.18
CA GLU A 28 6.68 -8.11 -0.37
C GLU A 28 6.16 -7.66 -1.75
N ALA A 29 6.57 -6.47 -2.21
CA ALA A 29 6.18 -5.98 -3.53
C ALA A 29 6.79 -6.83 -4.66
N MET A 30 8.03 -7.26 -4.51
CA MET A 30 8.72 -8.14 -5.44
C MET A 30 8.09 -9.53 -5.47
N GLU A 31 7.72 -10.11 -4.34
CA GLU A 31 6.98 -11.39 -4.27
C GLU A 31 5.65 -11.31 -5.01
N ARG A 32 4.88 -10.23 -4.78
CA ARG A 32 3.62 -10.00 -5.51
C ARG A 32 3.85 -9.89 -7.01
N GLU A 33 4.92 -9.23 -7.45
CA GLU A 33 5.29 -9.17 -8.87
C GLU A 33 5.77 -10.52 -9.41
N ALA A 34 6.51 -11.29 -8.62
CA ALA A 34 6.94 -12.63 -8.98
C ALA A 34 5.72 -13.50 -9.29
N ILE A 35 4.71 -13.49 -8.41
CA ILE A 35 3.43 -14.19 -8.62
C ILE A 35 2.78 -13.75 -9.93
N ARG A 36 2.64 -12.44 -10.18
CA ARG A 36 2.07 -11.95 -11.44
C ARG A 36 2.85 -12.40 -12.67
N ARG A 37 4.18 -12.46 -12.60
CA ARG A 37 5.04 -12.91 -13.72
C ARG A 37 4.96 -14.42 -13.94
N MET A 38 4.83 -15.20 -12.87
CA MET A 38 4.56 -16.63 -12.92
C MET A 38 3.23 -16.92 -13.61
N GLU A 39 2.16 -16.25 -13.16
CA GLU A 39 0.80 -16.41 -13.72
C GLU A 39 0.72 -15.99 -15.19
N SER A 40 1.49 -14.98 -15.60
CA SER A 40 1.55 -14.54 -17.00
C SER A 40 2.49 -15.37 -17.89
N GLY A 41 3.14 -16.41 -17.35
CA GLY A 41 4.07 -17.28 -18.10
C GLY A 41 5.34 -16.57 -18.57
N LYS A 42 5.69 -15.45 -17.94
CA LYS A 42 6.86 -14.63 -18.30
C LYS A 42 8.17 -15.12 -17.68
N LEU A 43 8.11 -16.14 -16.82
CA LEU A 43 9.26 -16.77 -16.17
C LEU A 43 9.24 -18.27 -16.46
N SER A 44 10.40 -18.84 -16.76
CA SER A 44 10.59 -20.30 -16.77
C SER A 44 10.68 -20.85 -15.35
N ASP A 45 10.44 -22.15 -15.19
CA ASP A 45 10.55 -22.84 -13.89
C ASP A 45 11.89 -22.59 -13.19
N GLU A 46 13.00 -22.62 -13.95
CA GLU A 46 14.34 -22.34 -13.42
C GLU A 46 14.48 -20.89 -12.91
N GLN A 47 13.87 -19.92 -13.62
CA GLN A 47 13.86 -18.52 -13.18
C GLN A 47 13.01 -18.32 -11.93
N ILE A 48 11.91 -19.05 -11.80
CA ILE A 48 11.04 -19.03 -10.61
C ILE A 48 11.82 -19.52 -9.39
N GLU A 49 12.46 -20.68 -9.49
CA GLU A 49 13.24 -21.22 -8.39
C GLU A 49 14.41 -20.29 -8.01
N GLN A 50 15.12 -19.76 -9.01
CA GLN A 50 16.24 -18.87 -8.77
C GLN A 50 15.83 -17.55 -8.13
N LEU A 51 14.64 -17.04 -8.45
CA LEU A 51 14.03 -15.87 -7.81
C LEU A 51 13.64 -16.18 -6.37
N GLY A 52 12.94 -17.29 -6.13
CA GLY A 52 12.54 -17.70 -4.78
C GLY A 52 13.73 -17.87 -3.85
N ARG A 53 14.81 -18.51 -4.31
CA ARG A 53 16.05 -18.64 -3.52
C ARG A 53 16.70 -17.30 -3.17
N GLN A 54 16.64 -16.32 -4.07
CA GLN A 54 17.21 -14.99 -3.80
C GLN A 54 16.37 -14.21 -2.81
N LEU A 55 15.04 -14.24 -2.94
CA LEU A 55 14.14 -13.57 -2.00
C LEU A 55 14.28 -14.15 -0.60
N GLN A 56 14.30 -15.48 -0.47
CA GLN A 56 14.53 -16.14 0.82
C GLN A 56 15.89 -15.80 1.46
N ALA A 57 16.94 -15.65 0.65
CA ALA A 57 18.24 -15.23 1.16
C ALA A 57 18.23 -13.78 1.66
N ILE A 58 17.46 -12.90 1.01
CA ILE A 58 17.28 -11.52 1.45
C ILE A 58 16.48 -11.48 2.75
N GLU A 59 15.40 -12.25 2.87
CA GLU A 59 14.61 -12.36 4.11
C GLU A 59 15.46 -12.83 5.29
N ALA A 60 16.27 -13.87 5.09
CA ALA A 60 17.17 -14.36 6.13
C ALA A 60 18.18 -13.29 6.59
N GLU A 61 18.75 -12.53 5.65
CA GLU A 61 19.68 -11.43 5.99
C GLU A 61 18.97 -10.30 6.75
N ILE A 62 17.71 -10.00 6.41
CA ILE A 62 16.90 -9.01 7.12
C ILE A 62 16.62 -9.48 8.55
N ASP A 63 16.22 -10.74 8.73
CA ASP A 63 15.97 -11.33 10.03
C ASP A 63 17.23 -11.30 10.91
N ASP A 64 18.39 -11.68 10.35
CA ASP A 64 19.68 -11.63 11.04
C ASP A 64 20.05 -10.19 11.46
N ILE A 65 19.77 -9.19 10.62
CA ILE A 65 20.01 -7.76 10.94
C ILE A 65 19.11 -7.30 12.07
N LYS A 66 17.83 -7.69 12.07
CA LYS A 66 16.87 -7.34 13.12
C LYS A 66 17.32 -7.91 14.46
N GLU A 67 17.67 -9.20 14.48
CA GLU A 67 18.13 -9.89 15.70
C GLU A 67 19.44 -9.30 16.24
N THR A 68 20.40 -9.02 15.35
CA THR A 68 21.72 -8.50 15.77
C THR A 68 21.64 -7.06 16.28
N SER A 69 20.61 -6.31 15.86
CA SER A 69 20.44 -4.90 16.20
C SER A 69 19.37 -4.66 17.27
N ASP A 70 18.65 -5.70 17.72
CA ASP A 70 17.55 -5.63 18.69
C ASP A 70 16.45 -4.60 18.27
N ILE A 71 16.09 -4.58 16.98
CA ILE A 71 15.18 -3.56 16.40
C ILE A 71 13.83 -4.13 15.92
N GLU A 72 13.48 -5.37 16.25
CA GLU A 72 12.24 -6.01 15.78
C GLU A 72 11.00 -5.17 16.10
N ASP A 73 10.88 -4.74 17.36
CA ASP A 73 9.74 -3.96 17.83
C ASP A 73 9.71 -2.57 17.17
N ASP A 74 10.88 -1.97 16.93
CA ASP A 74 10.99 -0.66 16.28
C ASP A 74 10.58 -0.70 14.81
N VAL A 75 10.95 -1.77 14.09
CA VAL A 75 10.52 -2.01 12.70
C VAL A 75 8.99 -2.15 12.66
N ASP A 76 8.41 -2.95 13.56
CA ASP A 76 6.97 -3.17 13.61
C ASP A 76 6.20 -1.86 13.94
N ASN A 77 6.73 -1.05 14.87
CA ASN A 77 6.19 0.26 15.19
C ASN A 77 6.20 1.19 13.97
N VAL A 78 7.35 1.30 13.27
CA VAL A 78 7.48 2.12 12.06
C VAL A 78 6.46 1.68 11.00
N ARG A 79 6.30 0.37 10.79
CA ARG A 79 5.31 -0.15 9.83
C ARG A 79 3.88 0.24 10.21
N SER A 80 3.51 0.08 11.48
CA SER A 80 2.17 0.45 11.96
C SER A 80 1.91 1.95 11.84
N GLU A 81 2.90 2.80 12.09
CA GLU A 81 2.78 4.25 11.93
C GLU A 81 2.59 4.64 10.46
N LEU A 82 3.37 4.02 9.55
CA LEU A 82 3.25 4.24 8.11
C LEU A 82 1.88 3.81 7.58
N ASP A 83 1.36 2.66 8.02
CA ASP A 83 0.04 2.17 7.63
C ASP A 83 -1.08 3.14 8.08
N GLY A 84 -0.99 3.67 9.29
CA GLY A 84 -1.93 4.68 9.78
C GLY A 84 -1.91 5.96 8.94
N ILE A 85 -0.72 6.46 8.60
CA ILE A 85 -0.55 7.65 7.75
C ILE A 85 -1.11 7.42 6.35
N VAL A 86 -0.85 6.24 5.76
CA VAL A 86 -1.35 5.89 4.43
C VAL A 86 -2.87 5.77 4.43
N ASP A 87 -3.47 5.12 5.43
CA ASP A 87 -4.92 4.98 5.55
C ASP A 87 -5.62 6.34 5.72
N ASP A 88 -5.04 7.23 6.53
CA ASP A 88 -5.54 8.61 6.68
C ASP A 88 -5.45 9.39 5.37
N ALA A 89 -4.34 9.27 4.62
CA ALA A 89 -4.20 9.91 3.33
C ALA A 89 -5.22 9.39 2.29
N LEU A 90 -5.49 8.08 2.28
CA LEU A 90 -6.50 7.47 1.41
C LEU A 90 -7.92 7.98 1.74
N ARG A 91 -8.27 8.08 3.02
CA ARG A 91 -9.57 8.62 3.46
C ARG A 91 -9.79 10.07 3.02
N MET A 92 -8.72 10.88 3.03
CA MET A 92 -8.81 12.26 2.56
C MET A 92 -9.15 12.33 1.07
N VAL A 93 -8.50 11.51 0.25
CA VAL A 93 -8.76 11.42 -1.20
C VAL A 93 -10.18 10.94 -1.50
N ASP A 94 -10.66 9.92 -0.77
CA ASP A 94 -12.04 9.41 -0.95
C ASP A 94 -13.10 10.45 -0.55
N THR A 95 -12.83 11.25 0.48
CA THR A 95 -13.72 12.33 0.93
C THR A 95 -13.80 13.46 -0.11
N GLU A 96 -12.70 13.82 -0.76
CA GLU A 96 -12.68 14.79 -1.85
C GLU A 96 -13.48 14.31 -3.07
N ALA A 97 -13.39 13.02 -3.42
CA ALA A 97 -14.19 12.45 -4.51
C ALA A 97 -15.72 12.49 -4.20
N ALA A 98 -16.11 12.24 -2.95
CA ALA A 98 -17.53 12.27 -2.54
C ALA A 98 -18.13 13.68 -2.56
N THR A 99 -17.33 14.71 -2.22
CA THR A 99 -17.80 16.11 -2.25
C THR A 99 -17.86 16.69 -3.67
N ALA A 100 -17.02 16.22 -4.60
CA ALA A 100 -17.07 16.62 -6.00
C ALA A 100 -18.24 16.01 -6.81
N GLY A 101 -18.87 14.93 -6.32
CA GLY A 101 -19.99 14.25 -6.97
C GLY A 101 -21.40 14.81 -6.67
N THR A 102 -21.55 15.65 -5.65
CA THR A 102 -22.88 16.14 -5.23
C THR A 102 -23.23 17.45 -5.95
N GLY A 103 -23.49 17.34 -7.26
CA GLY A 103 -23.76 18.54 -8.08
C GLY A 103 -24.29 18.28 -9.48
N ARG A 104 -25.09 17.23 -9.73
CA ARG A 104 -25.84 17.13 -11.00
C ARG A 104 -27.08 16.21 -10.93
N GLY A 105 -28.13 16.69 -10.26
CA GLY A 105 -29.49 16.28 -10.56
C GLY A 105 -30.07 17.18 -11.66
N THR A 106 -29.96 16.80 -12.92
CA THR A 106 -30.73 17.41 -14.01
C THR A 106 -32.18 16.94 -13.90
N VAL A 107 -33.02 17.71 -13.21
CA VAL A 107 -34.48 17.60 -13.34
C VAL A 107 -34.85 18.26 -14.66
N THR A 108 -34.82 17.50 -15.75
CA THR A 108 -35.57 17.85 -16.96
C THR A 108 -36.92 17.17 -16.89
N ASP A 109 -37.82 17.68 -16.04
CA ASP A 109 -39.25 17.45 -16.25
C ASP A 109 -39.67 18.34 -17.42
N THR A 110 -39.64 17.77 -18.62
CA THR A 110 -40.45 18.30 -19.72
C THR A 110 -41.85 17.70 -19.55
N PRO A 111 -42.89 18.50 -19.24
CA PRO A 111 -44.23 17.96 -19.18
C PRO A 111 -44.67 17.63 -20.61
N THR A 112 -44.64 16.34 -20.97
CA THR A 112 -45.22 15.85 -22.22
C THR A 112 -46.74 15.82 -22.04
N ALA A 113 -47.39 16.91 -22.43
CA ALA A 113 -48.80 16.89 -22.73
C ALA A 113 -48.94 16.38 -24.17
N ALA A 114 -49.45 15.16 -24.35
CA ALA A 114 -50.51 14.83 -25.30
C ALA A 114 -50.63 13.30 -25.51
N GLU A 115 -51.89 12.88 -25.69
CA GLU A 115 -52.33 11.66 -26.37
C GLU A 115 -52.29 10.33 -25.59
N GLU A 116 -53.30 10.11 -24.75
CA GLU A 116 -53.97 8.81 -24.72
C GLU A 116 -55.49 8.98 -24.88
N GLY A 117 -55.90 8.82 -26.15
CA GLY A 117 -56.85 7.79 -26.53
C GLY A 117 -58.13 7.65 -25.71
N ARG A 118 -59.21 8.22 -26.27
CA ARG A 118 -60.58 7.77 -26.03
C ARG A 118 -60.68 6.25 -26.12
N GLN A 119 -61.12 5.62 -25.04
CA GLN A 119 -61.88 4.37 -25.10
C GLN A 119 -62.87 4.35 -23.93
N ARG A 120 -64.01 5.02 -24.14
CA ARG A 120 -65.38 4.50 -23.91
C ARG A 120 -66.41 5.59 -24.17
#